data_AF-A0A0X1U912-F1
#
_entry.id   AF-A0A0X1U912-F1
#
_cell.length_a   1.000
_cell.length_b   1.000
_cell.length_c   1.000
_cell.angle_alpha   90.00
_cell.angle_beta   90.00
_cell.angle_gamma   90.00
#
_symmetry.space_group_name_H-M   'P 1'
#
loop_
_entity.id
_entity.type
_entity.pdbx_description
1 polymer ?
#
loop_
_entity_poly.entity_id
_entity_poly.type
_entity_poly.pdbx_seq_one_letter_code
_entity_poly.pdbx_strand_id
1 'polypeptide(L)'
;MNWRGGNDLNNFKINIKGQVNTVSLPAYKALWPLFETIVNSIQSLEDSFNAENGEITIIANRTSERQLDLKGKEEITPFYEFEVIDNGNGSNDTNYDSFLEAYSSLKIEKGCKGIGRFLWLKAFSSVHIKSVFKLKNEWYKREFDFTADKGIEPENNTAITDERNFLTRVKLTNFAYKYKTKAPISLELLGRKIIEHCLLYFLKIDCKMKCARDIG
;
A
#
# COMPACT_ATOMS: atom_id res chain seq x y z
N MET A 1 -45.73 -19.30 8.80
CA MET A 1 -45.38 -17.92 8.41
C MET A 1 -43.99 -17.95 7.83
N ASN A 2 -43.88 -17.77 6.51
CA ASN A 2 -42.61 -17.74 5.79
C ASN A 2 -42.03 -16.34 5.87
N TRP A 3 -40.84 -16.18 6.44
CA TRP A 3 -40.04 -14.97 6.27
C TRP A 3 -38.82 -15.33 5.41
N ARG A 4 -39.00 -15.22 4.09
CA ARG A 4 -37.90 -15.10 3.14
C ARG A 4 -37.56 -13.62 3.05
N GLY A 5 -36.49 -13.21 3.72
CA GLY A 5 -35.87 -11.90 3.55
C GLY A 5 -34.47 -12.10 3.00
N GLY A 6 -34.38 -12.35 1.69
CA GLY A 6 -33.12 -12.26 0.97
C GLY A 6 -32.70 -10.80 0.92
N ASN A 7 -31.55 -10.48 1.49
CA ASN A 7 -30.80 -9.31 1.05
C ASN A 7 -29.83 -9.81 -0.02
N ASP A 8 -30.32 -9.80 -1.25
CA ASP A 8 -29.47 -9.74 -2.44
C ASP A 8 -28.67 -8.44 -2.34
N LEU A 9 -27.50 -8.50 -1.70
CA LEU A 9 -26.43 -7.54 -1.92
C LEU A 9 -26.07 -7.68 -3.40
N ASN A 10 -26.63 -6.78 -4.21
CA ASN A 10 -26.34 -6.62 -5.63
C ASN A 10 -24.84 -6.78 -5.84
N ASN A 11 -24.46 -7.95 -6.38
CA ASN A 11 -23.10 -8.35 -6.64
C ASN A 11 -22.63 -7.62 -7.90
N PHE A 12 -22.42 -6.30 -7.80
CA PHE A 12 -21.66 -5.56 -8.78
C PHE A 12 -20.20 -6.01 -8.63
N LYS A 13 -19.88 -7.08 -9.36
CA LYS A 13 -18.51 -7.56 -9.50
C LYS A 13 -17.73 -6.48 -10.24
N ILE A 14 -17.02 -5.65 -9.49
CA ILE A 14 -16.25 -4.54 -10.03
C ILE A 14 -15.22 -5.12 -11.01
N ASN A 15 -15.22 -4.63 -12.25
CA ASN A 15 -14.18 -4.98 -13.21
C ASN A 15 -12.91 -4.16 -12.91
N ILE A 16 -12.17 -4.60 -11.90
CA ILE A 16 -10.94 -3.95 -11.41
C ILE A 16 -9.94 -3.78 -12.56
N LYS A 17 -9.72 -4.83 -13.33
CA LYS A 17 -8.83 -4.80 -14.49
C LYS A 17 -9.21 -3.72 -15.49
N GLY A 18 -10.51 -3.56 -15.75
CA GLY A 18 -11.06 -2.47 -16.55
C GLY A 18 -10.72 -1.09 -15.97
N GLN A 19 -10.93 -0.90 -14.66
CA GLN A 19 -10.60 0.36 -13.97
C GLN A 19 -9.09 0.66 -13.96
N VAL A 20 -8.24 -0.34 -13.70
CA VAL A 20 -6.78 -0.18 -13.78
C VAL A 20 -6.34 0.25 -15.18
N ASN A 21 -7.03 -0.21 -16.22
CA ASN A 21 -6.74 0.20 -17.59
C ASN A 21 -7.12 1.66 -17.87
N THR A 22 -8.20 2.18 -17.29
CA THR A 22 -8.60 3.59 -17.43
C THR A 22 -7.74 4.55 -16.61
N VAL A 23 -7.12 4.06 -15.53
CA VAL A 23 -6.21 4.87 -14.69
C VAL A 23 -4.97 5.29 -15.48
N SER A 24 -4.76 6.60 -15.57
CA SER A 24 -3.55 7.20 -16.15
C SER A 24 -2.49 7.42 -15.06
N LEU A 25 -1.38 6.71 -15.19
CA LEU A 25 -0.17 6.93 -14.39
C LEU A 25 0.99 7.23 -15.36
N PRO A 26 1.36 8.50 -15.55
CA PRO A 26 2.53 8.88 -16.34
C PRO A 26 3.81 8.30 -15.76
N ALA A 27 4.78 7.94 -16.62
CA ALA A 27 5.99 7.27 -16.18
C ALA A 27 6.85 8.10 -15.20
N TYR A 28 6.85 9.44 -15.33
CA TYR A 28 7.55 10.33 -14.38
C TYR A 28 6.91 10.35 -12.98
N LYS A 29 5.69 9.83 -12.83
CA LYS A 29 4.98 9.65 -11.56
C LYS A 29 5.12 8.23 -10.99
N ALA A 30 6.13 7.46 -11.42
CA ALA A 30 6.34 6.07 -11.04
C ALA A 30 6.22 5.76 -9.53
N LEU A 31 6.62 6.69 -8.66
CA LEU A 31 6.57 6.52 -7.19
C LEU A 31 5.25 6.95 -6.53
N TRP A 32 4.28 7.49 -7.28
CA TRP A 32 2.98 7.89 -6.72
C TRP A 32 2.27 6.79 -5.91
N PRO A 33 2.26 5.53 -6.36
CA PRO A 33 1.74 4.42 -5.56
C PRO A 33 2.39 4.32 -4.17
N LEU A 34 3.72 4.41 -4.11
CA LEU A 34 4.48 4.35 -2.86
C LEU A 34 4.17 5.55 -1.96
N PHE A 35 4.09 6.75 -2.55
CA PHE A 35 3.74 7.96 -1.79
C PHE A 35 2.34 7.88 -1.19
N GLU A 36 1.38 7.36 -1.94
CA GLU A 36 0.04 7.11 -1.41
C GLU A 36 0.07 6.13 -0.23
N THR A 37 0.84 5.04 -0.34
CA THR A 37 1.00 4.09 0.76
C THR A 37 1.60 4.76 2.00
N ILE A 38 2.62 5.59 1.83
CA ILE A 38 3.25 6.34 2.93
C ILE A 38 2.25 7.33 3.55
N VAL A 39 1.48 8.06 2.75
CA VAL A 39 0.46 9.00 3.24
C VAL A 39 -0.63 8.25 4.02
N ASN A 40 -1.07 7.07 3.55
CA ASN A 40 -2.03 6.24 4.29
C ASN A 40 -1.45 5.79 5.65
N SER A 41 -0.16 5.44 5.70
CA SER A 41 0.53 5.12 6.96
C SER A 41 0.65 6.32 7.91
N ILE A 42 0.91 7.52 7.38
CA ILE A 42 0.92 8.77 8.17
C ILE A 42 -0.47 9.03 8.76
N GLN A 43 -1.52 8.93 7.97
CA GLN A 43 -2.90 9.11 8.43
C GLN A 43 -3.30 8.06 9.49
N SER A 44 -2.88 6.81 9.30
CA SER A 44 -3.06 5.73 10.29
C SER A 44 -2.40 6.06 11.64
N LEU A 45 -1.30 6.80 11.64
CA LEU A 45 -0.61 7.25 12.84
C LEU A 45 -1.24 8.48 13.49
N GLU A 46 -1.68 9.46 12.70
CA GLU A 46 -2.33 10.70 13.18
C GLU A 46 -3.50 10.39 14.14
N ASP A 47 -4.29 9.37 13.81
CA ASP A 47 -5.47 8.98 14.60
C ASP A 47 -5.15 7.98 15.72
N SER A 48 -3.87 7.61 15.91
CA SER A 48 -3.49 6.47 16.75
C SER A 48 -3.03 6.82 18.17
N PHE A 49 -3.23 5.87 19.08
CA PHE A 49 -2.62 5.93 20.43
C PHE A 49 -1.09 5.92 20.40
N ASN A 50 -0.49 5.50 19.29
CA ASN A 50 0.95 5.48 19.11
C ASN A 50 1.49 6.77 18.48
N ALA A 51 0.70 7.85 18.35
CA ALA A 51 1.14 9.07 17.68
C ALA A 51 2.49 9.60 18.22
N GLU A 52 2.74 9.53 19.53
CA GLU A 52 4.00 9.97 20.16
C GLU A 52 5.19 9.00 19.94
N ASN A 53 4.92 7.74 19.60
CA ASN A 53 5.91 6.71 19.30
C ASN A 53 5.71 6.13 17.90
N GLY A 54 5.18 6.94 16.99
CA GLY A 54 4.82 6.53 15.65
C GLY A 54 6.06 6.18 14.86
N GLU A 55 6.04 5.04 14.20
CA GLU A 55 7.14 4.58 13.36
C GLU A 55 6.60 4.20 11.98
N ILE A 56 7.24 4.72 10.93
CA ILE A 56 7.05 4.25 9.56
C ILE A 56 8.39 3.73 9.05
N THR A 57 8.42 2.44 8.71
CA THR A 57 9.56 1.81 8.05
C THR A 57 9.24 1.60 6.57
N ILE A 58 10.11 2.09 5.70
CA ILE A 58 10.03 1.91 4.25
C ILE A 58 11.17 0.98 3.83
N ILE A 59 10.83 -0.14 3.21
CA ILE A 59 11.78 -1.12 2.68
C ILE A 59 11.72 -1.07 1.17
N ALA A 60 12.87 -0.93 0.50
CA ALA A 60 12.97 -0.94 -0.96
C ALA A 60 13.83 -2.13 -1.42
N ASN A 61 13.17 -3.12 -2.02
CA ASN A 61 13.76 -4.41 -2.39
C ASN A 61 14.17 -4.43 -3.87
N ARG A 62 15.27 -5.11 -4.14
CA ARG A 62 15.80 -5.36 -5.50
C ARG A 62 15.83 -6.86 -5.74
N THR A 63 15.86 -7.26 -7.01
CA THR A 63 16.16 -8.64 -7.38
C THR A 63 17.61 -8.97 -7.01
N SER A 64 17.87 -10.21 -6.58
CA SER A 64 19.22 -10.72 -6.29
C SER A 64 20.08 -10.93 -7.55
N GLU A 65 19.48 -10.78 -8.73
CA GLU A 65 20.18 -10.83 -10.01
C GLU A 65 21.25 -9.73 -10.08
N ARG A 66 22.50 -10.15 -10.24
CA ARG A 66 23.62 -9.24 -10.50
C ARG A 66 23.67 -8.95 -11.99
N GLN A 67 23.49 -7.69 -12.36
CA GLN A 67 23.74 -7.22 -13.72
C GLN A 67 25.12 -6.57 -13.75
N LEU A 68 25.89 -6.84 -14.82
CA LEU A 68 27.16 -6.17 -15.07
C LEU A 68 26.94 -5.15 -16.18
N ASP A 69 27.50 -3.95 -16.03
CA ASP A 69 27.55 -2.96 -17.09
C ASP A 69 28.51 -3.39 -18.21
N LEU A 70 28.55 -2.63 -19.30
CA LEU A 70 29.45 -2.88 -20.44
C LEU A 70 30.95 -2.85 -20.07
N LYS A 71 31.30 -2.42 -18.86
CA LYS A 71 32.66 -2.34 -18.31
C LYS A 71 32.92 -3.42 -17.25
N GLY A 72 31.99 -4.36 -17.06
CA GLY A 72 32.12 -5.46 -16.10
C GLY A 72 31.93 -5.05 -14.64
N LYS A 73 31.34 -3.87 -14.36
CA LYS A 73 31.00 -3.43 -12.99
C LYS A 73 29.57 -3.82 -12.65
N GLU A 74 29.32 -4.19 -11.39
CA GLU A 74 27.95 -4.42 -10.92
C GLU A 74 27.09 -3.16 -11.12
N GLU A 75 26.05 -3.31 -11.94
CA GLU A 75 25.02 -2.31 -12.15
C GLU A 75 24.01 -2.38 -11.01
N ILE A 76 23.67 -1.23 -10.44
CA ILE A 76 22.66 -1.18 -9.39
C ILE A 76 21.31 -1.49 -10.02
N THR A 77 20.75 -2.65 -9.66
CA THR A 77 19.44 -3.05 -10.16
C THR A 77 18.34 -2.09 -9.67
N PRO A 78 17.36 -1.76 -10.51
CA PRO A 78 16.22 -0.94 -10.06
C PRO A 78 15.41 -1.69 -9.01
N PHE A 79 14.73 -0.93 -8.14
CA PHE A 79 13.79 -1.50 -7.18
C PHE A 79 12.69 -2.29 -7.90
N TYR A 80 12.34 -3.43 -7.31
CA TYR A 80 11.33 -4.35 -7.80
C TYR A 80 10.10 -4.39 -6.87
N GLU A 81 10.30 -4.08 -5.59
CA GLU A 81 9.26 -4.15 -4.58
C GLU A 81 9.50 -3.09 -3.50
N PHE A 82 8.41 -2.63 -2.89
CA PHE A 82 8.46 -1.77 -1.72
C PHE A 82 7.57 -2.32 -0.61
N GLU A 83 8.00 -2.18 0.63
CA GLU A 83 7.15 -2.39 1.81
C GLU A 83 7.06 -1.09 2.61
N VAL A 84 5.87 -0.75 3.05
CA VAL A 84 5.63 0.32 4.02
C VAL A 84 5.02 -0.33 5.25
N ILE A 85 5.67 -0.13 6.40
CA ILE A 85 5.29 -0.72 7.67
C ILE A 85 5.04 0.43 8.65
N ASP A 86 3.86 0.48 9.25
CA ASP A 86 3.54 1.41 10.34
C ASP A 86 3.04 0.68 11.58
N ASN A 87 3.10 1.36 12.73
CA ASN A 87 2.52 0.92 14.00
C ASN A 87 1.28 1.75 14.38
N GLY A 88 0.53 2.26 13.40
CA GLY A 88 -0.69 3.03 13.63
C GLY A 88 -1.90 2.17 14.02
N ASN A 89 -3.10 2.70 13.81
CA ASN A 89 -4.36 2.04 14.21
C ASN A 89 -4.68 0.75 13.47
N GLY A 90 -3.96 0.45 12.39
CA GLY A 90 -4.15 -0.77 11.62
C GLY A 90 -5.36 -0.74 10.70
N SER A 91 -5.63 -1.87 10.04
CA SER A 91 -6.81 -2.07 9.21
C SER A 91 -8.01 -2.50 10.05
N ASN A 92 -8.39 -1.66 11.03
CA ASN A 92 -9.67 -1.82 11.73
C ASN A 92 -10.85 -1.68 10.74
N ASP A 93 -12.08 -1.92 11.20
CA ASP A 93 -13.24 -1.91 10.32
C ASP A 93 -13.43 -0.57 9.60
N THR A 94 -13.24 0.57 10.27
CA THR A 94 -13.29 1.90 9.64
C THR A 94 -12.25 2.07 8.52
N ASN A 95 -11.00 1.65 8.76
CA ASN A 95 -9.91 1.78 7.80
C ASN A 95 -10.06 0.81 6.63
N TYR A 96 -10.61 -0.37 6.88
CA TYR A 96 -10.91 -1.35 5.86
C TYR A 96 -12.14 -0.96 5.04
N ASP A 97 -13.18 -0.42 5.65
CA ASP A 97 -14.32 0.15 4.93
C ASP A 97 -13.85 1.32 4.05
N SER A 98 -12.97 2.18 4.55
CA SER A 98 -12.32 3.22 3.74
C SER A 98 -11.51 2.65 2.58
N PHE A 99 -10.86 1.49 2.78
CA PHE A 99 -10.18 0.75 1.71
C PHE A 99 -11.18 0.24 0.67
N LEU A 100 -12.28 -0.38 1.11
CA LEU A 100 -13.33 -0.92 0.26
C LEU A 100 -14.09 0.16 -0.50
N GLU A 101 -14.34 1.31 0.12
CA GLU A 101 -14.94 2.49 -0.52
C GLU A 101 -14.03 3.05 -1.60
N ALA A 102 -12.74 3.23 -1.32
CA ALA A 102 -11.78 3.63 -2.35
C ALA A 102 -11.66 2.60 -3.48
N TYR A 103 -11.83 1.32 -3.18
CA TYR A 103 -11.88 0.23 -4.14
C TYR A 103 -13.18 0.23 -4.98
N SER A 104 -14.32 0.61 -4.38
CA SER A 104 -15.65 0.52 -5.00
C SER A 104 -16.17 1.79 -5.64
N SER A 105 -15.57 2.94 -5.31
CA SER A 105 -16.03 4.25 -5.78
C SER A 105 -15.71 4.46 -7.26
N LEU A 106 -16.66 4.05 -8.10
CA LEU A 106 -16.85 4.45 -9.51
C LEU A 106 -17.05 5.97 -9.72
N LYS A 107 -16.68 6.84 -8.78
CA LYS A 107 -16.88 8.30 -8.86
C LYS A 107 -15.68 8.98 -9.52
N ILE A 108 -15.53 8.74 -10.82
CA ILE A 108 -14.52 9.37 -11.69
C ILE A 108 -14.86 10.84 -12.03
N GLU A 109 -16.03 11.36 -11.66
CA GLU A 109 -16.47 12.68 -12.18
C GLU A 109 -15.92 13.93 -11.47
N LYS A 110 -15.25 13.85 -10.33
CA LYS A 110 -14.66 15.04 -9.70
C LYS A 110 -13.31 14.67 -9.13
N GLY A 111 -12.26 15.15 -9.81
CA GLY A 111 -10.87 14.77 -9.59
C GLY A 111 -10.49 14.50 -8.13
N CYS A 112 -9.87 13.34 -7.91
CA CYS A 112 -9.02 13.01 -6.77
C CYS A 112 -9.66 12.48 -5.48
N LYS A 113 -10.68 11.60 -5.54
CA LYS A 113 -10.95 10.62 -4.46
C LYS A 113 -11.38 9.27 -5.07
N GLY A 114 -10.56 8.22 -4.90
CA GLY A 114 -10.87 6.84 -5.36
C GLY A 114 -9.91 6.24 -6.41
N ILE A 115 -9.03 7.03 -7.03
CA ILE A 115 -8.07 6.53 -8.05
C ILE A 115 -6.86 5.82 -7.43
N GLY A 116 -6.60 6.07 -6.14
CA GLY A 116 -5.34 5.76 -5.48
C GLY A 116 -4.92 4.28 -5.53
N ARG A 117 -5.71 3.39 -4.94
CA ARG A 117 -5.39 1.94 -4.91
C ARG A 117 -5.31 1.31 -6.30
N PHE A 118 -5.96 1.89 -7.31
CA PHE A 118 -5.77 1.47 -8.70
C PHE A 118 -4.42 1.91 -9.27
N LEU A 119 -3.81 3.01 -8.79
CA LEU A 119 -2.42 3.36 -9.10
C LEU A 119 -1.46 2.26 -8.60
N TRP A 120 -1.75 1.64 -7.45
CA TRP A 120 -0.97 0.48 -6.98
C TRP A 120 -0.99 -0.62 -8.03
N LEU A 121 -2.18 -1.08 -8.43
CA LEU A 121 -2.33 -2.13 -9.43
C LEU A 121 -1.94 -1.72 -10.85
N LYS A 122 -1.82 -0.41 -11.13
CA LYS A 122 -1.29 0.10 -12.38
C LYS A 122 0.22 -0.10 -12.47
N ALA A 123 0.91 0.07 -11.34
CA ALA A 123 2.36 0.05 -11.25
C ALA A 123 2.94 -1.28 -10.77
N PHE A 124 2.19 -2.04 -9.98
CA PHE A 124 2.58 -3.28 -9.33
C PHE A 124 1.59 -4.38 -9.69
N SER A 125 2.04 -5.63 -9.79
CA SER A 125 1.13 -6.74 -10.14
C SER A 125 0.22 -7.13 -8.98
N SER A 126 0.69 -6.95 -7.75
CA SER A 126 0.00 -7.34 -6.54
C SER A 126 0.37 -6.42 -5.39
N VAL A 127 -0.57 -6.27 -4.47
CA VAL A 127 -0.37 -5.63 -3.18
C VAL A 127 -0.76 -6.61 -2.09
N HIS A 128 0.15 -6.89 -1.16
CA HIS A 128 -0.14 -7.71 0.00
C HIS A 128 -0.30 -6.80 1.23
N ILE A 129 -1.41 -6.95 1.96
CA ILE A 129 -1.71 -6.17 3.15
C ILE A 129 -1.80 -7.13 4.33
N LYS A 130 -0.99 -6.90 5.36
CA LYS A 130 -1.13 -7.53 6.68
C LYS A 130 -1.27 -6.44 7.73
N SER A 131 -2.25 -6.55 8.62
CA SER A 131 -2.39 -5.65 9.75
C SER A 131 -2.78 -6.39 11.02
N VAL A 132 -2.19 -5.98 12.14
CA VAL A 132 -2.52 -6.41 13.49
C VAL A 132 -3.01 -5.19 14.27
N PHE A 133 -4.22 -5.29 14.79
CA PHE A 133 -4.89 -4.19 15.48
C PHE A 133 -5.73 -4.72 16.64
N LYS A 134 -6.07 -3.83 17.57
CA LYS A 134 -6.85 -4.15 18.75
C LYS A 134 -8.25 -3.54 18.62
N LEU A 135 -9.28 -4.36 18.77
CA LEU A 135 -10.67 -3.92 18.91
C LEU A 135 -11.13 -4.24 20.33
N LYS A 136 -11.45 -3.20 21.11
CA LYS A 136 -11.77 -3.34 22.54
C LYS A 136 -10.62 -4.04 23.28
N ASN A 137 -10.82 -5.29 23.73
CA ASN A 137 -9.85 -6.08 24.47
C ASN A 137 -9.27 -7.26 23.69
N GLU A 138 -9.64 -7.42 22.42
CA GLU A 138 -9.21 -8.53 21.58
C GLU A 138 -8.32 -8.05 20.44
N TRP A 139 -7.37 -8.91 20.07
CA TRP A 139 -6.43 -8.66 18.99
C TRP A 139 -6.87 -9.39 17.73
N TYR A 140 -6.84 -8.68 16.63
CA TYR A 140 -7.23 -9.16 15.32
C TYR A 140 -6.07 -9.00 14.35
N LYS A 141 -5.98 -9.95 13.42
CA LYS A 141 -5.15 -9.88 12.22
C LYS A 141 -6.06 -9.79 11.02
N ARG A 142 -5.80 -8.83 10.14
CA ARG A 142 -6.39 -8.74 8.80
C ARG A 142 -5.30 -8.93 7.76
N GLU A 143 -5.46 -9.88 6.84
CA GLU A 143 -4.43 -10.26 5.88
C GLU A 143 -5.04 -10.68 4.54
N PHE A 144 -4.68 -9.99 3.46
CA PHE A 144 -5.19 -10.25 2.12
C PHE A 144 -4.25 -9.77 1.02
N ASP A 145 -4.36 -10.42 -0.13
CA ASP A 145 -3.80 -9.95 -1.39
C ASP A 145 -4.82 -9.11 -2.15
N PHE A 146 -4.34 -8.07 -2.81
CA PHE A 146 -5.10 -7.21 -3.69
C PHE A 146 -4.48 -7.23 -5.10
N THR A 147 -5.23 -7.71 -6.09
CA THR A 147 -4.78 -7.85 -7.48
C THR A 147 -5.82 -7.36 -8.49
N ALA A 148 -5.39 -7.04 -9.70
CA ALA A 148 -6.31 -6.60 -10.76
C ALA A 148 -7.24 -7.72 -11.26
N ASP A 149 -6.81 -8.97 -11.17
CA ASP A 149 -7.56 -10.12 -11.69
C ASP A 149 -8.58 -10.65 -10.67
N LYS A 150 -8.23 -10.66 -9.38
CA LYS A 150 -9.08 -11.24 -8.32
C LYS A 150 -9.67 -10.24 -7.35
N GLY A 151 -9.15 -9.02 -7.29
CA GLY A 151 -9.47 -8.09 -6.21
C GLY A 151 -8.87 -8.56 -4.91
N ILE A 152 -9.68 -8.58 -3.86
CA ILE A 152 -9.28 -8.95 -2.50
C ILE A 152 -9.40 -10.47 -2.35
N GLU A 153 -8.31 -11.13 -1.95
CA GLU A 153 -8.30 -12.57 -1.67
C GLU A 153 -7.47 -12.87 -0.40
N PRO A 154 -8.01 -13.64 0.57
CA PRO A 154 -9.39 -14.09 0.66
C PRO A 154 -10.37 -12.94 0.98
N GLU A 155 -11.65 -13.11 0.65
CA GLU A 155 -12.70 -12.15 1.04
C GLU A 155 -12.90 -12.12 2.57
N ASN A 156 -12.88 -13.29 3.20
CA ASN A 156 -12.80 -13.40 4.65
C ASN A 156 -11.33 -13.36 5.09
N ASN A 157 -10.86 -12.16 5.38
CA ASN A 157 -9.45 -11.88 5.63
C ASN A 157 -9.16 -11.48 7.08
N THR A 158 -10.11 -11.63 8.01
CA THR A 158 -9.94 -11.19 9.41
C THR A 158 -10.09 -12.35 10.38
N ALA A 159 -9.18 -12.45 11.35
CA ALA A 159 -9.19 -13.48 12.38
C ALA A 159 -8.63 -12.97 13.72
N ILE A 160 -8.99 -13.62 14.82
CA ILE A 160 -8.35 -13.40 16.13
C ILE A 160 -6.89 -13.84 16.05
N THR A 161 -5.99 -13.13 16.73
CA THR A 161 -4.55 -13.43 16.72
C THR A 161 -3.94 -13.33 18.12
N ASP A 162 -2.80 -14.01 18.31
CA ASP A 162 -1.95 -13.88 19.49
C ASP A 162 -0.84 -12.83 19.34
N GLU A 163 -0.72 -12.19 18.18
CA GLU A 163 0.16 -11.04 17.99
C GLU A 163 -0.30 -9.86 18.88
N ARG A 164 0.64 -9.14 19.52
CA ARG A 164 0.38 -8.10 20.54
C ARG A 164 1.03 -6.76 20.23
N ASN A 165 1.28 -6.51 18.95
CA ASN A 165 1.91 -5.29 18.45
C ASN A 165 1.06 -4.69 17.34
N PHE A 166 0.78 -3.40 17.42
CA PHE A 166 0.17 -2.67 16.31
C PHE A 166 1.09 -2.73 15.10
N LEU A 167 0.52 -3.13 13.96
CA LEU A 167 1.27 -3.29 12.74
C LEU A 167 0.34 -3.10 11.55
N THR A 168 0.76 -2.33 10.57
CA THR A 168 0.26 -2.43 9.20
C THR A 168 1.46 -2.60 8.31
N ARG A 169 1.42 -3.57 7.41
CA ARG A 169 2.41 -3.79 6.36
C ARG A 169 1.68 -3.82 5.03
N VAL A 170 2.08 -2.92 4.14
CA VAL A 170 1.63 -2.89 2.75
C VAL A 170 2.85 -3.16 1.87
N LYS A 171 2.80 -4.27 1.13
CA LYS A 171 3.87 -4.75 0.25
C LYS A 171 3.43 -4.64 -1.20
N LEU A 172 4.11 -3.78 -1.97
CA LEU A 172 3.90 -3.50 -3.38
C LEU A 172 4.88 -4.33 -4.22
N THR A 173 4.43 -5.41 -4.85
CA THR A 173 5.31 -6.41 -5.51
C THR A 173 5.23 -6.34 -7.04
N ASN A 174 6.31 -6.71 -7.73
CA ASN A 174 6.43 -6.70 -9.19
C ASN A 174 6.27 -5.30 -9.80
N PHE A 175 7.20 -4.39 -9.49
CA PHE A 175 7.19 -3.05 -10.06
C PHE A 175 7.38 -3.09 -11.58
N ALA A 176 6.35 -2.67 -12.31
CA ALA A 176 6.29 -2.81 -13.75
C ALA A 176 7.44 -2.05 -14.44
N TYR A 177 8.09 -2.71 -15.41
CA TYR A 177 9.29 -2.23 -16.08
C TYR A 177 9.19 -0.77 -16.59
N LYS A 178 8.05 -0.41 -17.20
CA LYS A 178 7.80 0.95 -17.72
C LYS A 178 7.89 2.05 -16.64
N TYR A 179 7.64 1.71 -15.38
CA TYR A 179 7.77 2.61 -14.23
C TYR A 179 9.10 2.45 -13.52
N LYS A 180 9.57 1.20 -13.32
CA LYS A 180 10.84 0.93 -12.64
C LYS A 180 12.02 1.64 -13.29
N THR A 181 12.04 1.74 -14.63
CA THR A 181 13.08 2.45 -15.40
C THR A 181 13.09 3.97 -15.22
N LYS A 182 12.02 4.55 -14.67
CA LYS A 182 11.90 5.99 -14.39
C LYS A 182 11.95 6.32 -12.89
N ALA A 183 11.90 5.30 -12.04
CA ALA A 183 12.08 5.45 -10.60
C ALA A 183 13.56 5.71 -10.26
N PRO A 184 13.85 6.38 -9.12
CA PRO A 184 15.22 6.51 -8.64
C PRO A 184 15.81 5.12 -8.37
N ILE A 185 17.10 4.96 -8.67
CA ILE A 185 17.83 3.71 -8.46
C ILE A 185 18.47 3.67 -7.08
N SER A 186 18.88 4.82 -6.52
CA SER A 186 19.51 4.90 -5.19
C SER A 186 18.49 5.17 -4.08
N LEU A 187 18.78 4.64 -2.89
CA LEU A 187 17.98 4.90 -1.67
C LEU A 187 18.02 6.37 -1.26
N GLU A 188 19.15 7.05 -1.49
CA GLU A 188 19.28 8.47 -1.20
C GLU A 188 18.30 9.31 -2.04
N LEU A 189 18.24 9.06 -3.35
CA LEU A 189 17.30 9.76 -4.22
C LEU A 189 15.85 9.38 -3.92
N LEU A 190 15.60 8.12 -3.57
CA LEU A 190 14.29 7.67 -3.11
C LEU A 190 13.86 8.43 -1.85
N GLY A 191 14.74 8.51 -0.84
CA GLY A 191 14.51 9.23 0.41
C GLY A 191 14.22 10.71 0.18
N ARG A 192 15.01 11.40 -0.66
CA ARG A 192 14.75 12.81 -1.03
C ARG A 192 13.36 12.97 -1.64
N LYS A 193 12.99 12.11 -2.59
CA LYS A 193 11.67 12.17 -3.25
C LYS A 193 10.52 11.91 -2.29
N ILE A 194 10.68 10.99 -1.34
CA ILE A 194 9.70 10.73 -0.28
C ILE A 194 9.50 11.99 0.57
N ILE A 195 10.60 12.60 1.04
CA ILE A 195 10.56 13.83 1.84
C ILE A 195 9.88 14.95 1.06
N GLU A 196 10.31 15.22 -0.18
CA GLU A 196 9.75 16.26 -1.04
C GLU A 196 8.22 16.12 -1.20
N HIS A 197 7.74 14.90 -1.38
CA HIS A 197 6.31 14.64 -1.59
C HIS A 197 5.50 14.67 -0.29
N CYS A 198 6.06 14.13 0.80
CA CYS A 198 5.34 13.90 2.04
C CYS A 198 5.59 14.98 3.11
N LEU A 199 6.40 16.01 2.81
CA LEU A 199 6.84 17.04 3.76
C LEU A 199 5.69 17.65 4.58
N LEU A 200 4.61 18.04 3.91
CA LEU A 200 3.46 18.67 4.58
C LEU A 200 2.71 17.73 5.53
N TYR A 201 2.78 16.42 5.29
CA TYR A 201 2.23 15.42 6.19
C TYR A 201 3.16 15.19 7.38
N PHE A 202 4.48 15.18 7.15
CA PHE A 202 5.46 15.05 8.23
C PHE A 202 5.43 16.21 9.23
N LEU A 203 5.08 17.43 8.80
CA LEU A 203 4.94 18.58 9.72
C LEU A 203 3.76 18.45 10.69
N LYS A 204 2.86 17.48 10.50
CA LYS A 204 1.67 17.29 11.34
C LYS A 204 1.84 16.21 12.40
N ILE A 205 2.91 15.41 12.32
CA ILE A 205 3.13 14.27 13.21
C ILE A 205 4.54 14.29 13.80
N ASP A 206 4.66 13.89 15.06
CA ASP A 206 5.95 13.59 15.66
C ASP A 206 6.23 12.09 15.51
N CYS A 207 6.81 11.69 14.37
CA CYS A 207 7.05 10.28 14.05
C CYS A 207 8.50 10.01 13.64
N LYS A 208 8.97 8.78 13.89
CA LYS A 208 10.27 8.29 13.44
C LYS A 208 10.10 7.58 12.10
N MET A 209 10.77 8.10 11.06
CA MET A 209 10.82 7.42 9.75
C MET A 209 12.15 6.71 9.57
N LYS A 210 12.10 5.42 9.20
CA LYS A 210 13.29 4.63 8.85
C LYS A 210 13.15 4.14 7.41
N CYS A 211 14.14 4.43 6.57
CA CYS A 211 14.23 3.84 5.24
C CYS A 211 15.32 2.77 5.29
N ALA A 212 14.92 1.51 5.15
CA ALA A 212 15.80 0.36 5.23
C ALA A 212 15.94 -0.32 3.87
N ARG A 213 17.11 -0.94 3.66
CA ARG A 213 17.38 -1.83 2.54
C ARG A 213 17.32 -3.25 3.08
N ASP A 214 16.63 -4.16 2.40
CA ASP A 214 16.94 -5.57 2.55
C ASP A 214 18.03 -5.99 1.55
N ILE A 215 18.97 -6.76 2.05
CA ILE A 215 20.14 -7.23 1.33
C ILE A 215 19.77 -8.63 0.84
N GLY A 216 19.27 -8.72 -0.39
CA GLY A 216 19.33 -9.96 -1.15
C GLY A 216 20.77 -10.33 -1.47
#